data_AF-A0A925N1Z0-F1
#
_entry.id   AF-A0A925N1Z0-F1
#
_cell.length_a   1.000
_cell.length_b   1.000
_cell.length_c   1.000
_cell.angle_alpha   90.00
_cell.angle_beta   90.00
_cell.angle_gamma   90.00
#
_symmetry.space_group_name_H-M   'P 1'
#
loop_
_entity.id
_entity.type
_entity.pdbx_description
1 polymer ?
#
loop_
_entity_poly.entity_id
_entity_poly.type
_entity_poly.pdbx_seq_one_letter_code
_entity_poly.pdbx_strand_id
1 'polypeptide(L)' 'GGAALVVGYRVRPVAVALALFTLATAVFFHRNFADQNQMIHFLKNVMLAGGLLQIAYFGAGPKSLDAKRAQ' A
#
# COMPACT_ATOMS: atom_id res chain seq x y z
N GLY A 1 -7.56 2.31 -6.88
CA GLY A 1 -6.47 1.61 -6.18
C GLY A 1 -7.00 0.47 -5.33
N GLY A 2 -7.60 0.77 -4.17
CA GLY A 2 -8.01 -0.26 -3.19
C GLY A 2 -8.89 -1.39 -3.74
N ALA A 3 -9.96 -1.07 -4.49
CA ALA A 3 -10.81 -2.09 -5.09
C ALA A 3 -10.05 -3.02 -6.06
N ALA A 4 -9.17 -2.45 -6.90
CA ALA A 4 -8.32 -3.22 -7.81
C ALA A 4 -7.37 -4.16 -7.06
N LEU A 5 -6.81 -3.71 -5.93
CA LEU A 5 -5.98 -4.54 -5.06
C LEU A 5 -6.79 -5.71 -4.46
N VAL A 6 -8.03 -5.45 -4.02
CA VAL A 6 -8.93 -6.46 -3.42
C VAL A 6 -9.36 -7.54 -4.42
N VAL A 7 -9.79 -7.15 -5.62
CA VAL A 7 -10.18 -8.13 -6.65
C VAL A 7 -8.97 -8.82 -7.31
N GLY A 8 -7.76 -8.37 -6.96
CA GLY A 8 -6.53 -8.94 -7.48
C GLY A 8 -6.26 -8.57 -8.94
N TYR A 9 -6.59 -7.33 -9.33
CA TYR A 9 -6.32 -6.79 -10.67
C TYR A 9 -5.08 -5.89 -10.66
N ARG A 10 -4.06 -6.30 -11.41
CA ARG A 10 -2.73 -5.68 -11.50
C ARG A 10 -2.14 -5.41 -10.11
N VAL A 11 -2.13 -6.43 -9.25
CA VAL A 11 -1.80 -6.28 -7.81
C VAL A 11 -0.45 -5.64 -7.59
N ARG A 12 0.60 -6.08 -8.30
CA ARG A 12 1.96 -5.55 -8.11
C ARG A 12 2.05 -4.04 -8.38
N PRO A 13 1.73 -3.52 -9.58
CA PRO A 13 1.81 -2.09 -9.84
C PRO A 13 0.82 -1.28 -9.00
N VAL A 14 -0.37 -1.81 -8.70
CA VAL A 14 -1.35 -1.11 -7.83
C VAL A 14 -0.81 -1.00 -6.40
N ALA A 15 -0.22 -2.06 -5.86
CA ALA A 15 0.37 -2.07 -4.53
C ALA A 15 1.55 -1.10 -4.41
N VAL A 16 2.45 -1.08 -5.41
CA VAL A 16 3.56 -0.11 -5.46
C VAL A 16 3.04 1.33 -5.51
N ALA A 17 2.08 1.62 -6.39
CA ALA A 17 1.52 2.96 -6.50
C ALA A 17 0.87 3.42 -5.19
N LEU A 18 0.13 2.54 -4.51
CA LEU A 18 -0.48 2.84 -3.21
C LEU A 18 0.56 2.99 -2.10
N ALA A 19 1.64 2.19 -2.09
CA ALA A 19 2.71 2.32 -1.10
C ALA A 19 3.41 3.68 -1.24
N LEU A 20 3.76 4.08 -2.47
CA LEU A 20 4.37 5.38 -2.75
C LEU A 20 3.44 6.54 -2.37
N PHE A 21 2.16 6.45 -2.73
CA PHE A 21 1.16 7.44 -2.34
C PHE A 21 1.05 7.56 -0.81
N THR A 22 1.02 6.44 -0.09
CA THR A 22 0.90 6.39 1.37
C THR A 22 2.13 6.99 2.07
N LEU A 23 3.34 6.72 1.54
CA LEU A 23 4.56 7.35 2.04
C LEU A 23 4.60 8.85 1.75
N ALA A 24 4.19 9.26 0.55
CA ALA A 24 4.10 10.67 0.20
C ALA A 24 3.16 11.42 1.15
N THR A 25 1.95 10.90 1.39
CA THR A 25 1.02 11.54 2.33
C THR A 25 1.56 11.56 3.76
N ALA A 26 2.26 10.52 4.22
CA ALA A 26 2.92 10.53 5.53
C ALA A 26 3.91 11.69 5.66
N VAL A 27 4.79 11.86 4.68
CA VAL A 27 5.85 12.89 4.67
C VAL A 27 5.27 14.29 4.51
N PHE A 28 4.20 14.49 3.74
CA PHE A 28 3.64 15.83 3.53
C PHE A 28 2.74 16.29 4.68
N PHE A 29 1.96 15.39 5.29
CA PHE A 29 0.91 15.76 6.25
C PHE A 29 1.27 15.53 7.73
N HIS A 30 2.27 14.69 8.05
CA HIS A 30 2.63 14.35 9.43
C HIS A 30 4.07 14.74 9.78
N ARG A 31 4.39 16.03 9.65
CA ARG A 31 5.76 16.57 9.76
C ARG A 31 6.19 17.01 11.16
N ASN A 32 5.25 17.16 12.10
CA ASN A 32 5.58 17.54 13.47
C ASN A 32 5.83 16.31 14.34
N PHE A 33 7.06 15.82 14.35
CA PHE A 33 7.44 14.61 15.07
C PHE A 33 7.52 14.76 16.60
N ALA A 34 7.49 15.99 17.12
CA ALA A 34 7.41 16.24 18.56
C ALA A 34 5.99 16.09 19.11
N ASP A 35 4.97 16.17 18.24
CA ASP A 35 3.59 15.88 18.57
C ASP A 35 3.33 14.36 18.44
N GLN A 36 2.92 13.74 19.55
CA GLN A 36 2.69 12.30 19.61
C GLN A 36 1.58 11.83 18.66
N ASN A 37 0.51 12.61 18.49
CA ASN A 37 -0.59 12.25 17.59
C ASN A 37 -0.13 12.27 16.13
N GLN A 38 0.68 13.25 15.75
CA GLN A 38 1.30 13.31 14.42
C GLN A 38 2.28 12.16 14.19
N MET A 39 3.11 11.83 15.19
CA MET A 39 4.02 10.66 15.11
C MET A 39 3.26 9.35 14.92
N ILE A 40 2.16 9.15 15.66
CA ILE A 40 1.30 7.95 15.52
C ILE A 40 0.75 7.84 14.10
N HIS A 41 0.26 8.94 13.52
CA HIS A 41 -0.27 8.92 12.16
C HIS A 41 0.82 8.71 11.09
N PHE A 42 2.01 9.29 11.29
CA PHE A 42 3.16 9.01 10.44
C PHE A 42 3.51 7.52 10.45
N LEU A 43 3.73 6.94 11.63
CA LEU A 43 4.08 5.53 11.78
C LEU A 43 2.98 4.61 11.24
N LYS A 44 1.71 4.95 11.44
CA LYS A 44 0.57 4.23 10.83
C LYS A 44 0.72 4.15 9.31
N ASN A 45 1.00 5.26 8.64
CA ASN A 45 1.16 5.27 7.18
C ASN A 45 2.41 4.51 6.72
N VAL A 46 3.51 4.57 7.48
CA VAL A 46 4.72 3.76 7.19
C VAL A 46 4.41 2.26 7.30
N MET A 47 3.70 1.82 8.35
CA MET A 47 3.28 0.42 8.50
C MET A 47 2.36 -0.02 7.36
N LEU A 48 1.40 0.81 6.96
CA LEU A 48 0.52 0.54 5.82
C LEU A 48 1.31 0.41 4.51
N ALA A 49 2.29 1.28 4.28
CA ALA A 49 3.18 1.18 3.12
C ALA A 49 3.99 -0.12 3.13
N GLY A 50 4.48 -0.56 4.30
CA GLY A 50 5.15 -1.84 4.47
C GLY A 50 4.28 -3.03 4.08
N GLY A 51 3.02 -3.06 4.54
CA GLY A 51 2.06 -4.09 4.14
C GLY A 51 1.75 -4.09 2.63
N LEU A 52 1.68 -2.91 2.02
CA LEU A 52 1.51 -2.78 0.56
C LEU A 52 2.75 -3.27 -0.21
N LEU A 53 3.96 -3.00 0.27
CA LEU A 53 5.19 -3.51 -0.33
C LEU A 53 5.31 -5.03 -0.21
N GLN A 54 4.85 -5.61 0.90
CA GLN A 54 4.73 -7.06 1.04
C GLN A 54 3.82 -7.64 -0.06
N ILE A 55 2.64 -7.04 -0.28
CA ILE A 55 1.73 -7.44 -1.35
C ILE A 55 2.37 -7.25 -2.73
N ALA A 56 3.12 -6.17 -2.95
CA ALA A 56 3.84 -5.92 -4.20
C ALA A 56 4.89 -7.02 -4.49
N TYR A 57 5.58 -7.51 -3.46
CA TYR A 57 6.58 -8.57 -3.58
C TYR A 57 5.92 -9.93 -3.91
N PHE A 58 5.00 -10.38 -3.06
CA PHE A 58 4.35 -11.69 -3.20
C PHE A 58 3.37 -11.75 -4.38
N GLY A 59 2.76 -10.63 -4.76
CA GLY A 59 1.80 -10.56 -5.86
C GLY A 59 0.40 -11.03 -5.50
N ALA A 60 -0.41 -11.29 -6.52
CA ALA A 60 -1.81 -11.66 -6.38
C ALA A 60 -1.98 -13.15 -6.03
N GLY A 61 -2.93 -13.49 -5.16
CA GLY A 61 -3.25 -14.89 -4.83
C GLY A 61 -3.96 -15.66 -5.97
N PRO A 62 -4.15 -16.99 -5.83
CA PRO A 62 -4.67 -17.86 -6.89
C PRO A 62 -6.13 -17.57 -7.31
N LYS A 63 -6.93 -16.92 -6.46
CA LYS A 63 -8.30 -16.49 -6.79
C LYS A 63 -8.40 -15.07 -7.36
N SER A 64 -7.28 -14.50 -7.80
CA SER A 64 -7.21 -13.13 -8.35
C SER A 64 -7.61 -13.05 -9.84
N LEU A 65 -8.02 -11.87 -10.28
CA LEU A 65 -8.20 -11.59 -11.70
C LEU A 65 -6.89 -11.71 -12.49
N ASP A 66 -5.75 -11.36 -11.89
CA ASP A 66 -4.43 -11.56 -12.47
C ASP A 66 -4.13 -13.04 -12.75
N ALA A 67 -4.43 -13.94 -11.80
CA ALA A 67 -4.24 -15.38 -11.98
C ALA A 67 -5.13 -15.93 -13.10
N LYS A 68 -6.42 -15.51 -13.16
CA LYS A 68 -7.34 -15.92 -14.23
C LYS A 68 -6.91 -15.46 -15.62
N ARG A 69 -6.13 -14.38 -15.72
CA ARG A 69 -5.68 -13.79 -16.99
C ARG A 69 -4.37 -14.41 -17.50
N ALA A 70 -3.66 -15.13 -16.63
CA ALA A 70 -2.43 -15.85 -16.95
C ALA A 70 -2.65 -17.34 -17.29
N GLN A 71 -3.89 -17.81 -17.14
CA GLN A 71 -4.38 -19.11 -17.62
C GLN A 71 -4.89 -18.99 -19.06
#